data_AF-A0A0C2FBI1-F1
#
_entry.id   AF-A0A0C2FBI1-F1
#
_cell.length_a   1.000
_cell.length_b   1.000
_cell.length_c   1.000
_cell.angle_alpha   90.00
_cell.angle_beta   90.00
_cell.angle_gamma   90.00
#
_symmetry.space_group_name_H-M   'P 1'
#
loop_
_entity.id
_entity.type
_entity.pdbx_description
1 polymer ?
#
loop_
_entity_poly.entity_id
_entity_poly.type
_entity_poly.pdbx_seq_one_letter_code
_entity_poly.pdbx_strand_id
1 'polypeptide(L)'
;MDSNDRERVGEAREELMRMLAEDELRDAVLLVFANKQDLPNAMNAAEVTDKLGLPTLRNRSWYIQATCATSEDGLYEGLDWLSNQLKNRG
;
A
#
# COMPACT_ATOMS: atom_id res chain seq x y z
N MET A 1 2.84 0.52 5.43
CA MET A 1 4.05 -0.32 5.62
C MET A 1 5.21 0.57 6.07
N ASP A 2 6.06 0.07 6.96
CA ASP A 2 7.33 0.70 7.30
C ASP A 2 8.35 0.45 6.18
N SER A 3 8.63 1.45 5.35
CA SER A 3 9.54 1.29 4.22
C SER A 3 11.01 1.17 4.62
N ASN A 4 11.37 1.50 5.85
CA ASN A 4 12.75 1.34 6.33
C ASN A 4 13.02 -0.09 6.83
N ASP A 5 11.98 -0.91 6.99
CA ASP A 5 12.09 -2.30 7.42
C ASP A 5 12.16 -3.26 6.23
N ARG A 6 13.36 -3.37 5.67
CA ARG A 6 13.64 -4.21 4.49
C ARG A 6 13.55 -5.70 4.78
N GLU A 7 13.68 -6.13 6.04
CA GLU A 7 13.70 -7.55 6.44
C GLU A 7 12.27 -8.08 6.59
N ARG A 8 11.35 -7.30 7.18
CA ARG A 8 9.97 -7.73 7.46
C ARG A 8 9.00 -7.55 6.30
N VAL A 9 9.43 -6.96 5.18
CA VAL A 9 8.58 -6.77 3.99
C VAL A 9 8.05 -8.08 3.42
N GLY A 10 8.81 -9.18 3.53
CA GLY A 10 8.38 -10.51 3.12
C GLY A 10 7.19 -11.02 3.94
N GLU A 11 7.28 -10.89 5.27
CA GLU A 11 6.20 -11.23 6.20
C GLU A 11 4.95 -10.38 5.93
N ALA A 12 5.15 -9.08 5.71
CA ALA A 12 4.06 -8.17 5.39
C ALA A 12 3.36 -8.50 4.06
N ARG A 13 4.11 -9.01 3.06
CA ARG A 13 3.51 -9.54 1.82
C ARG A 13 2.65 -10.75 2.11
N GLU A 14 3.13 -11.70 2.89
CA GLU A 14 2.38 -12.94 3.20
C GLU A 14 1.06 -12.62 3.91
N GLU A 15 1.10 -11.75 4.91
CA GLU A 15 -0.10 -11.34 5.63
C GLU A 15 -1.06 -10.55 4.74
N LEU A 16 -0.55 -9.64 3.91
CA LEU A 16 -1.37 -8.92 2.94
C LEU A 16 -2.09 -9.89 2.00
N MET A 17 -1.38 -10.89 1.45
CA MET A 17 -1.97 -11.87 0.54
C MET A 17 -2.99 -12.77 1.24
N ARG A 18 -2.75 -13.12 2.51
CA ARG A 18 -3.71 -13.86 3.33
C ARG A 18 -4.99 -13.07 3.54
N MET A 19 -4.90 -11.81 3.97
CA MET A 19 -6.06 -10.94 4.16
C MET A 19 -6.84 -10.75 2.85
N LEU A 20 -6.16 -10.48 1.74
CA LEU A 20 -6.83 -10.25 0.45
C LEU A 20 -7.49 -11.49 -0.15
N ALA A 21 -7.21 -12.69 0.40
CA ALA A 21 -7.86 -13.93 0.03
C ALA A 21 -9.19 -14.17 0.78
N GLU A 22 -9.50 -13.38 1.81
CA GLU A 22 -10.78 -13.44 2.52
C GLU A 22 -11.91 -12.94 1.62
N ASP A 23 -13.06 -13.62 1.67
CA ASP A 23 -14.22 -13.32 0.82
C ASP A 23 -14.79 -11.92 1.10
N GLU A 24 -14.72 -11.48 2.36
CA GLU A 24 -15.10 -10.16 2.84
C GLU A 24 -14.32 -9.05 2.13
N LEU A 25 -13.08 -9.34 1.73
CA LEU A 25 -12.20 -8.40 1.05
C LEU A 25 -12.15 -8.62 -0.46
N ARG A 26 -12.86 -9.60 -1.05
CA ARG A 26 -12.81 -9.91 -2.49
C ARG A 26 -12.95 -8.67 -3.36
N ASP A 27 -13.92 -7.84 -3.02
CA ASP A 27 -14.25 -6.64 -3.77
C ASP A 27 -13.63 -5.38 -3.14
N ALA A 28 -12.70 -5.43 -2.19
CA ALA A 28 -12.11 -4.21 -1.62
C ALA A 28 -11.09 -3.53 -2.57
N VAL A 29 -10.95 -2.20 -2.49
CA VAL A 29 -9.80 -1.49 -3.09
C VAL A 29 -8.64 -1.45 -2.09
N LEU A 30 -7.40 -1.47 -2.58
CA LEU A 30 -6.21 -1.50 -1.74
C LEU A 30 -5.42 -0.20 -1.85
N LEU A 31 -5.32 0.54 -0.76
CA LEU A 31 -4.36 1.64 -0.62
C LEU A 31 -3.19 1.18 0.25
N VAL A 32 -1.97 1.29 -0.27
CA VAL A 32 -0.74 1.02 0.48
C VAL A 32 0.00 2.32 0.73
N PHE A 33 0.20 2.67 2.00
CA PHE A 33 1.14 3.74 2.36
C PHE A 33 2.55 3.17 2.51
N ALA A 34 3.47 3.58 1.64
CA ALA A 34 4.91 3.37 1.78
C ALA A 34 5.46 4.43 2.75
N ASN A 35 5.32 4.17 4.05
CA ASN A 35 5.55 5.14 5.11
C ASN A 35 7.03 5.20 5.53
N LYS A 36 7.42 6.27 6.22
CA LYS A 36 8.78 6.57 6.70
C LYS A 36 9.78 6.92 5.59
N GLN A 37 9.31 7.61 4.55
CA GLN A 37 10.17 8.05 3.43
C GLN A 37 11.20 9.10 3.84
N ASP A 38 11.09 9.66 5.04
CA ASP A 38 12.08 10.55 5.67
C ASP A 38 13.35 9.83 6.13
N LEU A 39 13.30 8.51 6.33
CA LEU A 39 14.44 7.75 6.85
C LEU A 39 15.46 7.38 5.77
N PRO A 40 16.76 7.38 6.10
CA PRO A 40 17.79 6.91 5.18
C PRO A 40 17.59 5.42 4.90
N ASN A 41 17.72 5.04 3.62
CA ASN A 41 17.52 3.67 3.10
C ASN A 41 16.07 3.18 3.03
N ALA A 42 15.08 4.06 3.28
CA ALA A 42 13.68 3.73 3.04
C ALA A 42 13.48 3.21 1.61
N MET A 43 12.77 2.11 1.48
CA MET A 43 12.33 1.59 0.19
C MET A 43 11.38 2.60 -0.45
N ASN A 44 11.69 3.00 -1.69
CA ASN A 44 10.80 3.86 -2.44
C ASN A 44 9.52 3.11 -2.85
N ALA A 45 8.53 3.84 -3.36
CA ALA A 45 7.24 3.25 -3.74
C ALA A 45 7.37 2.11 -4.76
N ALA A 46 8.27 2.20 -5.73
CA ALA A 46 8.48 1.14 -6.73
C ALA A 46 9.03 -0.14 -6.08
N GLU A 47 10.04 -0.01 -5.22
CA GLU A 47 10.61 -1.14 -4.49
C GLU A 47 9.58 -1.82 -3.58
N VAL A 48 8.77 -1.04 -2.85
CA VAL A 48 7.69 -1.60 -2.01
C VAL A 48 6.64 -2.30 -2.87
N THR A 49 6.28 -1.75 -4.03
CA THR A 49 5.32 -2.35 -4.98
C THR A 49 5.77 -3.74 -5.40
N ASP A 50 7.04 -3.87 -5.79
CA ASP A 50 7.60 -5.13 -6.25
C ASP A 50 7.70 -6.15 -5.12
N LYS A 51 8.20 -5.74 -3.94
CA LYS A 51 8.35 -6.64 -2.80
C LYS A 51 7.03 -7.11 -2.20
N LEU A 52 5.99 -6.29 -2.26
CA LEU A 52 4.64 -6.70 -1.89
C LEU A 52 3.97 -7.56 -2.96
N GLY A 53 4.50 -7.60 -4.18
CA GLY A 53 3.91 -8.33 -5.29
C GLY A 53 2.56 -7.76 -5.74
N LEU A 54 2.35 -6.43 -5.58
CA LEU A 54 1.12 -5.76 -6.00
C LEU A 54 0.79 -5.96 -7.49
N PRO A 55 1.76 -6.02 -8.43
CA PRO A 55 1.46 -6.29 -9.84
C PRO A 55 0.77 -7.64 -10.10
N THR A 56 0.80 -8.57 -9.14
CA THR A 56 0.09 -9.86 -9.26
C THR A 56 -1.42 -9.73 -9.01
N LEU A 57 -1.87 -8.63 -8.38
CA LEU A 57 -3.27 -8.35 -8.03
C LEU A 57 -4.07 -7.81 -9.25
N ARG A 58 -4.15 -8.59 -10.33
CA ARG A 58 -4.74 -8.15 -11.62
C ARG A 58 -6.23 -7.81 -11.56
N ASN A 59 -6.96 -8.40 -10.62
CA ASN A 59 -8.42 -8.24 -10.49
C ASN A 59 -8.80 -7.27 -9.37
N ARG A 60 -7.86 -6.45 -8.89
CA ARG A 60 -8.07 -5.54 -7.76
C ARG A 60 -7.43 -4.18 -8.06
N SER A 61 -8.20 -3.10 -7.89
CA SER A 61 -7.63 -1.76 -7.92
C SER A 61 -6.75 -1.55 -6.69
N TRP A 62 -5.49 -1.20 -6.93
CA TRP A 62 -4.55 -0.86 -5.87
C TRP A 62 -3.82 0.44 -6.21
N TYR A 63 -3.33 1.11 -5.17
CA TYR A 63 -2.46 2.26 -5.29
C TYR A 63 -1.44 2.26 -4.15
N ILE A 64 -0.26 2.78 -4.46
CA ILE A 64 0.79 2.99 -3.48
C ILE A 64 1.10 4.47 -3.39
N GLN A 65 1.15 4.97 -2.16
CA GLN A 65 1.44 6.36 -1.87
C GLN A 65 2.67 6.42 -0.97
N ALA A 66 3.69 7.17 -1.42
CA ALA A 66 4.85 7.50 -0.60
C ALA A 66 4.41 8.45 0.52
N THR A 67 4.82 8.16 1.77
CA THR A 67 4.29 8.87 2.94
C THR A 67 5.35 9.08 4.01
N CYS A 68 5.25 10.21 4.71
CA CYS A 68 5.90 10.42 6.00
C CYS A 68 4.83 10.84 7.01
N ALA A 69 4.39 9.90 7.85
CA ALA A 69 3.27 10.15 8.76
C ALA A 69 3.57 11.23 9.82
N THR A 70 4.84 11.49 10.14
CA THR A 70 5.24 12.52 11.12
C THR A 70 5.19 13.93 10.55
N SER A 71 5.38 14.11 9.25
CA SER A 71 5.18 15.39 8.54
C SER A 71 3.81 15.48 7.85
N GLU A 72 3.00 14.42 7.92
CA GLU A 72 1.72 14.25 7.22
C GLU A 72 1.82 14.18 5.68
N ASP A 73 3.04 14.15 5.14
CA ASP A 73 3.27 14.12 3.69
C ASP A 73 2.68 12.85 3.05
N GLY A 74 1.94 13.02 1.96
CA GLY A 74 1.36 11.92 1.19
C GLY A 74 0.09 11.31 1.79
N LEU A 75 -0.35 11.70 3.00
CA LEU A 75 -1.56 11.14 3.60
C LEU A 75 -2.81 11.60 2.85
N TYR A 76 -2.91 12.88 2.54
CA TYR A 76 -4.07 13.46 1.86
C TYR A 76 -4.22 12.89 0.45
N GLU A 77 -3.13 12.75 -0.30
CA GLU A 77 -3.11 12.22 -1.66
C GLU A 77 -3.59 10.77 -1.71
N GLY A 78 -3.12 9.94 -0.77
CA GLY A 78 -3.58 8.55 -0.68
C GLY A 78 -5.06 8.45 -0.32
N LEU A 79 -5.53 9.26 0.63
CA LEU A 79 -6.93 9.29 1.04
C LEU A 79 -7.85 9.87 -0.03
N ASP A 80 -7.41 10.87 -0.79
CA ASP A 80 -8.16 11.41 -1.92
C ASP A 80 -8.31 10.35 -3.02
N TRP A 81 -7.24 9.62 -3.35
CA TRP A 81 -7.33 8.49 -4.27
C TRP A 81 -8.36 7.46 -3.80
N LEU A 82 -8.31 7.07 -2.52
CA LEU A 82 -9.25 6.11 -1.95
C LEU A 82 -10.70 6.63 -2.01
N SER A 83 -10.92 7.89 -1.67
CA SER A 83 -12.24 8.54 -1.76
C SER A 83 -12.79 8.48 -3.19
N ASN A 84 -11.95 8.78 -4.18
CA ASN A 84 -12.34 8.75 -5.58
C ASN A 84 -12.64 7.32 -6.07
N GLN A 85 -11.88 6.31 -5.64
CA GLN A 85 -12.19 4.92 -5.97
C GLN A 85 -13.52 4.46 -5.38
N LEU A 86 -13.85 4.88 -4.15
CA LEU A 86 -15.11 4.52 -3.50
C LEU A 86 -16.31 5.20 -4.17
N LYS A 87 -16.17 6.47 -4.58
CA LYS A 87 -17.22 7.20 -5.32
C LYS A 87 -17.52 6.56 -6.68
N ASN A 88 -16.49 6.09 -7.39
CA ASN A 88 -16.64 5.47 -8.71
C ASN A 88 -17.27 4.06 -8.67
N ARG A 89 -17.57 3.54 -7.48
CA ARG A 89 -18.20 2.23 -7.28
C ARG A 89 -19.69 2.30 -6.93
N GLY A 90 -20.21 3.51 -6.70
CA GLY A 90 -21.65 3.78 -6.59
C GLY A 90 -22.22 4.23 -7.92
#